data_AF-M6U952-F1
#
_entry.id   AF-M6U952-F1
#
_cell.length_a   1.000
_cell.length_b   1.000
_cell.length_c   1.000
_cell.angle_alpha   90.00
_cell.angle_beta   90.00
_cell.angle_gamma   90.00
#
_symmetry.space_group_name_H-M   'P 1'
#
loop_
_entity.id
_entity.type
_entity.pdbx_description
1 polymer ?
#
loop_
_entity_poly.entity_id
_entity_poly.type
_entity_poly.pdbx_seq_one_letter_code
_entity_poly.pdbx_strand_id
1 'polypeptide(L)' 'METRKTHPRFKKIVRRSVRLKVHDEKNECAVGDKILAIETRPLSKEKRHRLYKIVEKAK' A
#
# COMPACT_ATOMS: atom_id res chain seq x y z
N MET A 1 1.53 1.99 -2.72
CA MET A 1 0.65 1.57 -3.84
C MET A 1 1.00 2.39 -5.07
N GLU A 2 1.31 1.73 -6.18
CA GLU A 2 1.59 2.40 -7.45
C GLU A 2 0.38 2.34 -8.37
N THR A 3 0.05 3.46 -9.02
CA THR A 3 -1.02 3.52 -10.01
C THR A 3 -0.55 4.33 -11.21
N ARG A 4 -0.89 3.87 -12.41
CA ARG A 4 -0.68 4.63 -13.64
C ARG A 4 -1.96 5.41 -13.91
N LYS A 5 -1.87 6.74 -13.98
CA LYS A 5 -3.00 7.61 -14.34
C LYS A 5 -2.62 8.46 -15.54
N THR A 6 -3.57 8.61 -16.44
CA THR A 6 -3.43 9.48 -17.61
C THR A 6 -3.57 10.93 -17.18
N HIS A 7 -2.59 11.78 -17.54
CA HIS A 7 -2.69 13.21 -17.26
C HIS A 7 -3.88 13.79 -18.02
N PRO A 8 -4.80 14.54 -17.37
CA PRO A 8 -6.07 14.95 -17.98
C PRO A 8 -5.89 15.80 -19.25
N ARG A 9 -4.94 16.74 -19.23
CA ARG A 9 -4.64 17.62 -20.38
C ARG A 9 -3.77 16.97 -21.46
N PHE A 10 -2.63 16.40 -21.07
CA PHE A 10 -1.58 15.94 -22.01
C PHE A 10 -1.70 14.48 -22.44
N LYS A 11 -2.63 13.71 -21.86
CA LYS A 11 -2.83 12.26 -22.08
C LYS A 11 -1.59 11.38 -21.89
N LYS A 12 -0.48 11.92 -21.37
CA LYS A 12 0.71 11.17 -20.96
C LYS A 12 0.37 10.28 -19.76
N ILE A 13 0.82 9.02 -19.79
CA ILE A 13 0.69 8.10 -18.66
C ILE A 13 1.71 8.47 -17.60
N VAL A 14 1.23 8.88 -16.42
CA VAL A 14 2.06 9.29 -15.29
C VAL A 14 1.96 8.24 -14.19
N ARG A 15 3.10 7.88 -13.61
CA ARG A 15 3.19 7.01 -12.43
C ARG A 15 2.91 7.84 -11.17
N ARG A 16 1.96 7.40 -10.35
CA ARG A 16 1.66 8.00 -9.03
C ARG A 16 1.86 6.96 -7.95
N SER A 17 2.64 7.32 -6.93
CA SER A 17 2.83 6.52 -5.73
C SER A 17 2.07 7.14 -4.55
N VAL A 18 1.40 6.29 -3.78
CA VAL A 18 0.70 6.67 -2.54
C VAL A 18 1.29 5.86 -1.39
N ARG A 19 1.63 6.56 -0.30
CA ARG A 19 2.06 5.97 0.97
C ARG A 19 0.83 5.66 1.81
N LEU A 20 0.70 4.42 2.27
CA LEU A 20 -0.40 3.96 3.12
C LEU A 20 0.19 3.47 4.44
N LYS A 21 -0.47 3.78 5.57
CA LYS A 21 -0.11 3.23 6.88
C LYS A 21 -0.92 1.97 7.12
N VAL A 22 -0.25 0.82 7.13
CA VAL A 22 -0.85 -0.49 7.35
C VAL A 22 -0.68 -0.89 8.81
N HIS A 23 -1.69 -1.56 9.36
CA HIS A 23 -1.63 -2.19 10.66
C HIS A 23 -1.21 -3.66 10.52
N ASP A 24 -0.18 -4.03 11.26
CA ASP A 24 0.33 -5.38 11.46
C ASP A 24 0.39 -5.57 12.99
N GLU A 25 -0.23 -6.63 13.50
CA GLU A 25 -0.28 -6.93 14.94
C GLU A 25 0.96 -7.70 15.41
N LYS A 26 1.55 -8.51 14.53
CA LYS A 26 2.65 -9.42 14.86
C LYS A 26 4.01 -8.94 14.34
N ASN A 27 4.04 -7.81 13.62
CA ASN A 27 5.23 -7.25 12.98
C ASN A 27 5.98 -8.28 12.11
N GLU A 28 5.23 -9.09 11.37
CA GLU A 28 5.78 -10.15 10.52
C GLU A 28 6.40 -9.59 9.22
N CYS A 29 6.07 -8.34 8.86
CA CYS A 29 6.57 -7.70 7.64
C CYS A 29 7.94 -7.05 7.84
N ALA A 30 8.88 -7.36 6.94
CA ALA A 30 10.18 -6.69 6.84
C ALA A 30 10.17 -5.57 5.78
N VAL A 31 11.20 -4.72 5.84
CA VAL A 31 11.40 -3.66 4.84
C VAL A 31 11.74 -4.32 3.49
N GLY A 32 10.94 -4.03 2.46
CA GLY A 32 11.13 -4.58 1.11
C GLY A 32 10.12 -5.67 0.73
N ASP A 33 9.31 -6.15 1.68
CA ASP A 33 8.28 -7.15 1.40
C ASP A 33 7.15 -6.58 0.53
N LYS A 34 6.64 -7.39 -0.40
CA LYS A 34 5.40 -7.08 -1.12
C LYS A 34 4.22 -7.64 -0.35
N ILE A 35 3.36 -6.75 0.12
CA ILE A 35 2.19 -7.09 0.93
C ILE A 35 0.88 -6.76 0.21
N LEU A 36 -0.15 -7.56 0.50
CA LEU A 36 -1.54 -7.24 0.23
C LEU A 36 -2.17 -6.69 1.51
N ALA A 37 -2.75 -5.50 1.40
CA ALA A 37 -3.45 -4.84 2.49
C ALA A 37 -4.93 -4.65 2.13
N ILE A 38 -5.81 -4.82 3.13
CA ILE A 38 -7.26 -4.68 2.98
C ILE A 38 -7.73 -3.45 3.75
N GLU A 39 -8.73 -2.74 3.23
CA GLU A 39 -9.41 -1.64 3.92
C GLU A 39 -10.14 -2.12 5.18
N THR A 40 -10.07 -1.34 6.25
CA THR A 40 -10.71 -1.67 7.53
C THR A 40 -11.25 -0.41 8.19
N ARG A 41 -11.96 -0.58 9.32
CA ARG A 41 -12.34 0.54 10.19
C ARG A 41 -11.09 1.34 10.59
N PRO A 42 -11.19 2.65 10.85
CA PRO A 42 -10.03 3.41 11.31
C PRO A 42 -9.45 2.79 12.58
N LEU A 43 -8.19 2.36 12.51
CA LEU A 43 -7.45 1.79 13.65
C LEU A 43 -6.66 2.86 14.41
N SER A 44 -6.39 3.98 13.74
CA SER A 44 -5.75 5.16 14.31
C SER A 44 -6.15 6.38 13.46
N LYS A 45 -5.57 7.54 13.74
CA LYS A 45 -5.80 8.79 12.99
C LYS A 45 -5.57 8.62 11.48
N GLU A 46 -4.57 7.81 11.10
CA GLU A 46 -4.15 7.64 9.71
C GLU A 46 -4.14 6.17 9.23
N LYS A 47 -4.22 5.18 10.13
CA LYS A 47 -4.20 3.76 9.77
C LYS A 47 -5.61 3.29 9.42
N ARG A 48 -5.85 3.04 8.14
CA ARG A 48 -7.14 2.55 7.59
C ARG A 48 -7.03 1.21 6.85
N HIS A 49 -5.84 0.62 6.86
CA HIS A 49 -5.58 -0.64 6.17
C HIS A 49 -4.94 -1.63 7.14
N ARG A 50 -5.30 -2.91 7.03
CA ARG A 50 -4.68 -4.02 7.75
C ARG A 50 -3.91 -4.92 6.81
N LEU A 51 -2.86 -5.57 7.33
CA LEU A 51 -2.14 -6.62 6.61
C LEU A 51 -3.08 -7.81 6.37
N TYR A 52 -3.10 -8.32 5.13
CA TYR A 52 -3.84 -9.54 4.79
C TYR A 52 -2.89 -10.70 4.49
N LYS A 53 -1.94 -10.49 3.57
CA LYS A 53 -1.00 -11.52 3.14
C LYS A 53 0.32 -10.92 2.67
N ILE A 54 1.42 -11.57 3.01
CA ILE A 54 2.74 -11.30 2.41
C ILE A 54 2.83 -12.12 1.12
N VAL A 55 3.03 -11.46 -0.01
CA VAL A 55 3.08 -12.08 -1.35
C VAL A 55 4.50 -12.53 -1.66
N GLU A 56 5.47 -11.64 -1.46
CA GLU A 56 6.89 -11.92 -1.65
C GLU A 56 7.66 -11.37 -0.46
N LYS A 57 8.47 -12.22 0.18
CA LYS A 57 9.47 -11.77 1.15
C LYS A 57 10.70 -11.26 0.42
N ALA A 58 11.26 -10.16 0.90
CA ALA A 58 12.55 -9.67 0.46
C ALA A 58 13.62 -10.75 0.67
N LYS A 59 14.52 -10.90 -0.31
CA LYS A 59 15.65 -11.82 -0.27
C LYS A 59 16.90 -11.11 0.24
#